data_AF-A0A6A3ER66-F1
#
_entry.id   AF-A0A6A3ER66-F1
#
_cell.length_a   1.000
_cell.length_b   1.000
_cell.length_c   1.000
_cell.angle_alpha   90.00
_cell.angle_beta   90.00
_cell.angle_gamma   90.00
#
_symmetry.space_group_name_H-M   'P 1'
#
loop_
_entity.id
_entity.type
_entity.pdbx_description
1 polymer ?
#
loop_
_entity_poly.entity_id
_entity_poly.type
_entity_poly.pdbx_seq_one_letter_code
_entity_poly.pdbx_strand_id
1 'polypeptide(L)'
;MAYTVKQTRIEPTTCNKLFNKTKRQIFARALKKHQQDGDCIVYFDESNFNVYCKRGRGRAKKGTRATLVLPPSNGANLQVQCAVNSVMGVVLYKLEGFAWSRTPGLSTASTGRSRHRESPH
;
A
#
# COMPACT_ATOMS: atom_id res chain seq x y z
N MET A 1 43.48 -7.73 -5.74
CA MET A 1 42.13 -8.31 -5.85
C MET A 1 41.14 -7.22 -5.47
N ALA A 2 40.34 -6.73 -6.42
CA ALA A 2 39.48 -5.56 -6.22
C ALA A 2 38.03 -5.99 -6.03
N TYR A 3 37.44 -5.65 -4.88
CA TYR A 3 36.04 -5.92 -4.58
C TYR A 3 35.25 -4.62 -4.71
N THR A 4 34.15 -4.64 -5.46
CA THR A 4 33.21 -3.53 -5.51
C THR A 4 31.99 -3.88 -4.65
N VAL A 5 31.72 -3.05 -3.64
CA VAL A 5 30.55 -3.21 -2.76
C VAL A 5 29.29 -2.86 -3.56
N LYS A 6 28.40 -3.85 -3.74
CA LYS A 6 27.11 -3.67 -4.40
C LYS A 6 25.99 -3.72 -3.37
N GLN A 7 24.92 -2.98 -3.62
CA GLN A 7 23.71 -3.08 -2.82
C GLN A 7 23.04 -4.43 -3.06
N THR A 8 22.69 -5.13 -1.99
CA THR A 8 21.98 -6.41 -2.05
C THR A 8 20.55 -6.20 -2.51
N ARG A 9 20.18 -6.83 -3.63
CA ARG A 9 18.80 -6.86 -4.11
C ARG A 9 18.06 -7.98 -3.36
N ILE A 10 17.04 -7.60 -2.61
CA ILE A 10 16.15 -8.57 -1.97
C ILE A 10 15.26 -9.14 -3.07
N GLU A 11 15.46 -10.41 -3.41
CA GLU A 11 14.54 -11.18 -4.24
C GLU A 11 13.58 -11.94 -3.31
N PRO A 12 12.29 -11.58 -3.28
CA PRO A 12 11.32 -12.35 -2.51
C PRO A 12 11.23 -13.74 -3.12
N THR A 13 11.62 -14.76 -2.35
CA THR A 13 11.64 -16.15 -2.81
C THR A 13 10.26 -16.62 -3.30
N THR A 14 9.19 -15.99 -2.84
CA THR A 14 7.80 -16.28 -3.21
C THR A 14 7.35 -15.60 -4.50
N CYS A 15 7.90 -14.46 -4.89
CA CYS A 15 7.31 -13.67 -5.99
C CYS A 15 7.50 -14.29 -7.38
N ASN A 16 8.59 -15.02 -7.61
CA ASN A 16 8.99 -15.48 -8.94
C ASN A 16 8.97 -17.00 -9.14
N LYS A 17 8.40 -17.76 -8.19
CA LYS A 17 8.21 -19.22 -8.34
C LYS A 17 7.29 -19.53 -9.51
N LEU A 18 7.58 -20.61 -10.24
CA LEU A 18 6.78 -21.08 -11.38
C LEU A 18 5.30 -21.22 -10.99
N PHE A 19 5.01 -21.80 -9.83
CA PHE A 19 3.66 -21.94 -9.29
C PHE A 19 2.89 -20.61 -9.18
N ASN A 20 3.53 -19.55 -8.69
CA ASN A 20 2.89 -18.23 -8.57
C ASN A 20 2.74 -17.54 -9.93
N LYS A 21 3.67 -17.80 -10.87
CA LYS A 21 3.51 -17.36 -12.27
C LYS A 21 2.32 -18.05 -12.94
N THR A 22 2.13 -19.36 -12.74
CA THR A 22 0.99 -20.11 -13.27
C THR A 22 -0.33 -19.58 -12.71
N LYS A 23 -0.42 -19.35 -11.38
CA LYS A 23 -1.61 -18.74 -10.77
C LYS A 23 -1.94 -17.37 -11.35
N ARG A 24 -0.93 -16.50 -11.51
CA ARG A 24 -1.10 -15.17 -12.13
C ARG A 24 -1.57 -15.28 -13.58
N GLN A 25 -1.07 -16.25 -14.34
CA GLN A 25 -1.49 -16.48 -15.72
C GLN A 25 -2.96 -16.92 -15.81
N ILE A 26 -3.38 -17.86 -14.97
CA ILE A 26 -4.77 -18.33 -14.92
C ILE A 26 -5.70 -17.16 -14.58
N PHE A 27 -5.36 -16.39 -13.55
CA PHE A 27 -6.12 -15.20 -13.16
C PHE A 27 -6.19 -14.17 -14.30
N ALA A 28 -5.07 -13.86 -14.96
CA ALA A 28 -5.04 -12.88 -16.05
C ALA A 28 -5.88 -13.32 -17.26
N ARG A 29 -5.92 -14.61 -17.57
CA ARG A 29 -6.79 -15.15 -18.63
C ARG A 29 -8.27 -15.00 -18.29
N ALA A 30 -8.65 -15.34 -17.06
CA ALA A 30 -10.03 -15.18 -16.59
C ALA A 30 -10.45 -13.68 -16.59
N LEU A 31 -9.58 -12.81 -16.09
CA LEU A 31 -9.82 -11.36 -16.07
C LEU A 31 -10.05 -10.80 -17.49
N LYS A 32 -9.23 -11.21 -18.47
CA LYS A 32 -9.39 -10.81 -19.87
C LYS A 32 -10.72 -11.28 -20.46
N LYS A 33 -11.17 -12.49 -20.10
CA LYS A 33 -12.46 -13.00 -20.55
C LYS A 33 -13.61 -12.12 -20.05
N HIS A 34 -13.63 -11.80 -18.76
CA HIS A 34 -14.62 -10.87 -18.19
C HIS A 34 -14.58 -9.48 -18.84
N GLN A 35 -13.40 -8.98 -19.22
CA GLN A 35 -13.28 -7.73 -19.98
C GLN A 35 -13.92 -7.82 -21.38
N GLN A 36 -13.80 -8.97 -22.06
CA GLN A 36 -14.39 -9.19 -23.39
C GLN A 36 -15.90 -9.40 -23.32
N ASP A 37 -16.37 -10.09 -22.28
CA ASP A 37 -17.79 -10.35 -22.02
C ASP A 37 -18.54 -9.05 -21.60
N GLY A 38 -17.82 -7.96 -21.33
CA GLY A 38 -18.39 -6.66 -20.97
C GLY A 38 -18.77 -6.54 -19.50
N ASP A 39 -18.24 -7.41 -18.64
CA ASP A 39 -18.54 -7.39 -17.21
C ASP A 39 -18.02 -6.11 -16.54
N CYS A 40 -18.76 -5.63 -15.54
CA CYS A 40 -18.34 -4.50 -14.73
C CYS A 40 -17.26 -4.94 -13.73
N ILE A 41 -15.98 -4.65 -14.05
CA ILE A 41 -14.84 -4.99 -13.20
C ILE A 41 -14.47 -3.79 -12.32
N VAL A 42 -14.44 -4.00 -11.01
CA VAL A 42 -13.99 -3.00 -10.04
C VAL A 42 -12.72 -3.50 -9.36
N TYR A 43 -11.64 -2.74 -9.49
CA TYR A 43 -10.36 -2.99 -8.85
C TYR A 43 -10.35 -2.35 -7.46
N PHE A 44 -10.04 -3.12 -6.43
CA PHE A 44 -9.91 -2.62 -5.06
C PHE A 44 -8.47 -2.81 -4.57
N ASP A 45 -7.87 -1.75 -4.04
CA ASP A 45 -6.54 -1.80 -3.43
C ASP A 45 -6.39 -0.76 -2.32
N GLU A 46 -5.35 -0.95 -1.51
CA GLU A 46 -4.99 -0.09 -0.40
C GLU A 46 -3.57 0.47 -0.56
N SER A 47 -3.43 1.78 -0.50
CA SER A 47 -2.14 2.46 -0.63
C SER A 47 -1.83 3.33 0.59
N ASN A 48 -0.61 3.21 1.11
CA ASN A 48 -0.10 3.99 2.22
C ASN A 48 0.71 5.19 1.70
N PHE A 49 0.30 6.39 2.10
CA PHE A 49 0.93 7.66 1.80
C PHE A 49 1.59 8.22 3.05
N ASN A 50 2.92 8.30 3.03
CA ASN A 50 3.63 9.05 4.07
C ASN A 50 3.50 10.54 3.78
N VAL A 51 2.79 11.27 4.65
CA VAL A 51 2.62 12.73 4.52
C VAL A 51 3.92 13.46 4.81
N TYR A 52 4.88 12.80 5.47
CA TYR A 52 6.19 13.37 5.74
C TYR A 52 7.04 13.51 4.47
N CYS A 53 7.07 14.73 3.95
CA CYS A 53 7.92 15.11 2.85
C CYS A 53 9.23 15.71 3.38
N LYS A 54 10.37 15.05 3.11
CA LYS A 54 11.70 15.62 3.32
C LYS A 54 12.45 15.76 2.00
N ARG A 55 13.30 16.80 1.89
CA ARG A 55 14.19 16.96 0.73
C ARG A 55 15.21 15.81 0.73
N GLY A 56 15.21 14.99 -0.33
CA GLY A 56 16.17 13.89 -0.49
C GLY A 56 17.58 14.32 -0.89
N ARG A 57 17.75 15.56 -1.37
CA ARG A 57 19.02 16.14 -1.79
C ARG A 57 19.15 17.57 -1.28
N GLY A 58 20.34 17.94 -0.81
CA GLY A 58 20.68 19.29 -0.37
C GLY A 58 22.05 19.69 -0.91
N ARG A 59 22.34 21.00 -0.89
CA ARG A 59 23.66 21.53 -1.25
C ARG A 59 24.44 21.79 0.04
N ALA A 60 25.71 21.42 0.04
CA ALA A 60 26.64 21.69 1.13
C ALA A 60 28.02 22.02 0.55
N LYS A 61 28.87 22.69 1.34
CA LYS A 61 30.26 22.95 0.97
C LYS A 61 31.01 21.62 0.83
N LYS A 62 31.99 21.55 -0.08
CA LYS A 62 32.85 20.37 -0.26
C LYS A 62 33.49 19.98 1.08
N GLY A 63 33.35 18.72 1.49
CA GLY A 63 33.82 18.23 2.79
C GLY A 63 32.81 18.37 3.94
N THR A 64 31.63 18.97 3.71
CA THR A 64 30.55 19.06 4.70
C THR A 64 29.31 18.30 4.26
N ARG A 65 28.55 17.77 5.22
CA ARG A 65 27.30 17.06 4.94
C ARG A 65 26.16 18.06 4.74
N ALA A 66 25.33 17.83 3.73
CA ALA A 66 24.05 18.52 3.63
C ALA A 66 23.13 18.03 4.75
N THR A 67 22.79 18.93 5.67
CA THR A 67 21.98 18.63 6.86
C THR A 67 20.61 19.28 6.74
N LEU A 68 19.57 18.52 7.07
CA LEU A 68 18.20 18.99 7.17
C LEU A 68 17.74 18.78 8.61
N VAL A 69 17.52 19.88 9.33
CA VAL A 69 17.05 19.85 10.73
C VAL A 69 15.53 19.77 10.73
N LEU A 70 14.98 18.69 11.27
CA LEU A 70 13.54 18.43 11.34
C LEU A 70 13.16 18.01 12.76
N PRO A 71 11.93 18.32 13.22
CA PRO A 71 11.43 17.81 14.49
C PRO A 71 11.39 16.27 14.48
N PRO A 72 11.51 15.61 15.64
CA PRO A 72 11.58 14.16 15.78
C PRO A 72 10.24 13.42 15.52
N SER A 73 9.37 13.96 14.66
CA SER A 73 8.10 13.35 14.28
C SER A 73 8.22 12.61 12.95
N ASN A 74 7.75 11.36 12.88
CA ASN A 74 7.73 10.58 11.63
C ASN A 74 6.61 10.97 10.65
N GLY A 75 5.85 12.04 10.94
CA GLY A 75 4.65 12.45 10.21
C GLY A 75 3.50 11.44 10.33
N ALA A 76 2.30 11.86 9.94
CA ALA A 76 1.16 10.95 9.83
C ALA A 76 1.29 10.10 8.55
N ASN A 77 0.90 8.83 8.64
CA ASN A 77 0.66 8.01 7.45
C ASN A 77 -0.84 8.07 7.15
N LEU A 78 -1.17 8.43 5.92
CA LEU A 78 -2.52 8.33 5.39
C LEU A 78 -2.63 7.02 4.64
N GLN A 79 -3.72 6.30 4.86
CA GLN A 79 -4.03 5.09 4.14
C GLN A 79 -5.27 5.36 3.29
N VAL A 80 -5.18 5.07 2.00
CA VAL A 80 -6.29 5.21 1.06
C VAL A 80 -6.67 3.82 0.59
N GLN A 81 -7.88 3.39 0.92
CA GLN A 81 -8.52 2.23 0.30
C GLN A 81 -9.38 2.75 -0.85
N CYS A 82 -9.20 2.22 -2.05
CA CYS A 82 -9.89 2.73 -3.23
C CYS A 82 -10.39 1.60 -4.13
N ALA A 83 -11.62 1.76 -4.60
CA ALA A 83 -12.26 0.98 -5.64
C ALA A 83 -12.31 1.81 -6.94
N VAL A 84 -11.77 1.27 -8.03
CA VAL A 84 -11.66 1.94 -9.34
C VAL A 84 -12.20 1.03 -10.44
N ASN A 85 -12.96 1.59 -11.36
CA ASN A 85 -13.40 0.94 -12.59
C ASN A 85 -12.77 1.65 -13.80
N SER A 86 -12.50 0.91 -14.88
CA SER A 86 -11.83 1.44 -16.07
C SER A 86 -12.63 2.49 -16.84
N VAL A 87 -13.97 2.46 -16.74
CA VAL A 87 -14.88 3.35 -17.46
C VAL A 87 -15.41 4.45 -16.54
N MET A 88 -15.80 4.10 -15.31
CA MET A 88 -16.41 5.03 -14.36
C MET A 88 -15.39 5.82 -13.53
N GLY A 89 -14.12 5.38 -13.50
CA GLY A 89 -13.10 5.97 -12.63
C GLY A 89 -13.25 5.52 -11.18
N VAL A 90 -13.04 6.43 -10.23
CA VAL A 90 -13.12 6.12 -8.80
C VAL A 90 -14.58 5.86 -8.42
N VAL A 91 -14.86 4.62 -8.00
CA VAL A 91 -16.20 4.18 -7.57
C VAL A 91 -16.41 4.50 -6.10
N LEU A 92 -15.42 4.18 -5.27
CA LEU A 92 -15.46 4.42 -3.83
C LEU A 92 -14.04 4.64 -3.32
N TYR A 93 -13.87 5.52 -2.35
CA TYR A 93 -12.62 5.59 -1.60
C TYR A 93 -12.90 5.83 -0.12
N LYS A 94 -11.99 5.34 0.72
CA LYS A 94 -11.97 5.57 2.15
C LYS A 94 -10.57 6.02 2.54
N LEU A 95 -10.51 7.12 3.28
CA LEU A 95 -9.28 7.63 3.86
C LEU A 95 -9.25 7.27 5.35
N GLU A 96 -8.19 6.59 5.78
CA GLU A 96 -7.92 6.33 7.19
C GLU A 96 -6.61 7.04 7.59
N GLY A 97 -6.68 7.83 8.66
CA GLY A 97 -5.49 8.44 9.25
C GLY A 97 -4.89 7.50 10.28
N PHE A 98 -3.67 7.01 10.05
CA PHE A 98 -2.95 6.24 11.05
C PHE A 98 -1.99 7.17 11.80
N ALA A 99 -2.44 7.65 12.96
CA ALA A 99 -1.51 8.20 13.95
C ALA A 99 -0.70 7.02 14.50
N TRP A 100 0.61 7.02 14.29
CA TRP A 100 1.49 6.02 14.91
C TRP A 100 1.63 6.31 16.41
N SER A 101 0.56 6.09 17.18
CA SER A 101 0.62 5.94 18.63
C SER A 101 0.50 4.45 18.96
N ARG A 102 1.57 3.69 18.70
CA ARG A 102 1.78 2.41 19.38
C ARG A 102 2.60 2.69 20.63
N THR A 103 1.93 2.95 21.75
CA THR A 103 2.42 2.41 23.02
C THR A 103 2.36 0.88 22.93
N PRO A 104 3.45 0.15 23.20
CA PRO A 104 3.40 -1.30 23.20
C PRO A 104 2.65 -1.78 24.44
N GLY A 105 1.47 -2.36 24.25
CA GLY A 105 0.70 -3.03 25.29
C GLY A 105 -0.72 -2.51 25.39
N LEU A 106 -1.62 -3.07 24.58
CA LEU A 106 -2.94 -3.52 25.02
C LEU A 106 -3.57 -4.30 23.86
N SER A 107 -3.74 -5.60 24.05
CA SER A 107 -4.57 -6.46 23.20
C SER A 107 -6.03 -6.01 23.27
N THR A 108 -6.67 -5.81 22.14
CA THR A 108 -8.14 -5.93 22.01
C THR A 108 -8.39 -6.65 20.69
N ALA A 109 -8.55 -7.96 20.69
CA ALA A 109 -9.79 -8.69 21.02
C ALA A 109 -10.96 -8.24 20.12
N SER A 110 -11.33 -9.14 19.23
CA SER A 110 -12.46 -9.12 18.31
C SER A 110 -13.76 -8.60 18.91
N THR A 111 -14.54 -7.83 18.15
CA THR A 111 -16.00 -7.85 18.28
C THR A 111 -16.64 -7.61 16.91
N GLY A 112 -17.10 -8.69 16.29
CA GLY A 112 -18.06 -8.61 15.20
C GLY A 112 -19.36 -8.02 15.71
N ARG A 113 -19.97 -7.13 14.91
CA ARG A 113 -21.32 -6.62 15.18
C ARG A 113 -22.12 -6.71 13.89
N SER A 114 -22.86 -7.81 13.75
CA SER A 114 -23.98 -7.87 12.82
C SER A 114 -25.01 -6.83 13.26
N ARG A 115 -25.58 -6.11 12.30
CA ARG A 115 -26.79 -5.32 12.53
C ARG A 115 -27.91 -5.97 11.72
N HIS A 116 -28.63 -6.88 12.36
CA HIS A 116 -30.01 -7.14 11.97
C HIS A 116 -30.81 -5.86 12.28
N ARG A 117 -31.40 -5.26 11.25
CA ARG A 117 -32.48 -4.29 11.39
C ARG A 117 -33.77 -5.09 11.50
N GLU A 118 -34.35 -5.10 12.68
CA GLU A 118 -35.80 -5.33 12.82
C GLU A 118 -36.51 -4.04 12.39
N SER A 119 -37.45 -4.16 11.46
CA SER A 119 -38.38 -3.10 11.09
C SER A 119 -39.68 -3.30 11.87
N PRO A 120 -40.26 -2.26 12.48
CA PRO A 120 -41.63 -2.31 12.95
C PRO A 120 -42.58 -1.82 11.84
N HIS A 121 -43.51 -2.69 11.46
CA HIS A 121 -44.95 -2.45 11.19
C HIS A 121 -45.53 -3.61 10.38
#